data_AF-A0A521YXH5-F1
#
_entry.id   AF-A0A521YXH5-F1
#
_cell.length_a   1.000
_cell.length_b   1.000
_cell.length_c   1.000
_cell.angle_alpha   90.00
_cell.angle_beta   90.00
_cell.angle_gamma   90.00
#
_symmetry.space_group_name_H-M   'P 1'
#
loop_
_entity.id
_entity.type
_entity.pdbx_description
1 polymer ?
#
loop_
_entity_poly.entity_id
_entity_poly.type
_entity_poly.pdbx_seq_one_letter_code
_entity_poly.pdbx_strand_id
1 'polypeptide(L)'
;MRRSARVSAPGRVCPVSYRHGARALAAPAELEVDTLWIAGGLYGNPLALERLVRLYEAEPGAKALTFNGDFHWFDVFPGDFAQIERGVSPFLATRGNVETELAAPVDGAGCGCAYPDWVDEATVERSNRVIERLRATAARSPQALERLAGLPMYLVAAVAGERVAVVHGDADSLAGWGFSQEALSTQPGRAAAARAFAPANARIFASSHSCLPVLQRFTGGQVIANNGSAGMPNFHGTRFGLATRISVRPSAKALYGTRAAHLYVEAVPLDYDADAWQRRFLAQWPQGSAAYASYYRRICEGPDYRSEQALRREAALAA
;
A
#
# COMPACT_ATOMS: atom_id res chain seq x y z
N MET A 1 -22.93 -35.11 -13.46
CA MET A 1 -22.84 -33.73 -12.91
C MET A 1 -21.62 -33.04 -13.49
N ARG A 2 -21.81 -32.15 -14.47
CA ARG A 2 -20.72 -31.33 -15.01
C ARG A 2 -20.36 -30.29 -13.94
N ARG A 3 -19.14 -30.32 -13.41
CA ARG A 3 -18.56 -29.21 -12.65
C ARG A 3 -18.49 -28.02 -13.61
N SER A 4 -19.40 -27.05 -13.43
CA SER A 4 -19.26 -25.76 -14.08
C SER A 4 -18.02 -25.10 -13.47
N ALA A 5 -16.93 -25.07 -14.25
CA ALA A 5 -15.84 -24.16 -13.96
C ALA A 5 -16.42 -22.75 -14.05
N ARG A 6 -16.67 -22.12 -12.89
CA ARG A 6 -16.87 -20.67 -12.87
C ARG A 6 -15.61 -20.07 -13.50
N VAL A 7 -15.73 -19.58 -14.73
CA VAL A 7 -14.74 -18.68 -15.31
C VAL A 7 -14.61 -17.54 -14.30
N SER A 8 -13.45 -17.46 -13.67
CA SER A 8 -13.20 -16.49 -12.62
C SER A 8 -13.21 -15.07 -13.20
N ALA A 9 -13.95 -14.16 -12.54
CA ALA A 9 -14.15 -12.81 -13.05
C ALA A 9 -12.85 -11.97 -12.92
N PRO A 10 -12.52 -11.12 -13.91
CA PRO A 10 -11.34 -10.26 -13.83
C PRO A 10 -11.32 -9.39 -12.58
N GLY A 11 -10.18 -9.36 -11.87
CA GLY A 11 -10.02 -8.65 -10.60
C GLY A 11 -10.20 -9.51 -9.35
N ARG A 12 -10.66 -10.78 -9.47
CA ARG A 12 -10.78 -11.74 -8.35
C ARG A 12 -9.59 -12.68 -8.21
N VAL A 13 -8.85 -12.90 -9.29
CA VAL A 13 -7.75 -13.88 -9.32
C VAL A 13 -6.43 -13.17 -9.19
N CYS A 14 -5.61 -13.63 -8.24
CA CYS A 14 -4.21 -13.27 -8.17
C CYS A 14 -3.42 -14.06 -9.23
N PRO A 15 -2.79 -13.39 -10.22
CA PRO A 15 -1.98 -14.06 -11.23
C PRO A 15 -0.81 -14.83 -10.60
N VAL A 16 -0.33 -15.89 -11.27
CA VAL A 16 0.87 -16.62 -10.80
C VAL A 16 2.10 -15.72 -10.82
N SER A 17 2.17 -14.80 -11.80
CA SER A 17 3.23 -13.79 -11.90
C SER A 17 3.29 -12.83 -10.71
N TYR A 18 2.28 -12.80 -9.83
CA TYR A 18 2.27 -11.95 -8.64
C TYR A 18 2.87 -12.64 -7.40
N ARG A 19 3.25 -13.91 -7.51
CA ARG A 19 3.78 -14.68 -6.38
C ARG A 19 5.29 -14.47 -6.28
N HIS A 20 5.74 -14.05 -5.10
CA HIS A 20 7.15 -14.04 -4.73
C HIS A 20 7.45 -15.03 -3.59
N GLY A 21 6.47 -15.26 -2.70
CA GLY A 21 6.64 -16.13 -1.54
C GLY A 21 7.50 -15.49 -0.43
N ALA A 22 7.22 -15.85 0.82
CA ALA A 22 7.95 -15.27 1.96
C ALA A 22 9.47 -15.49 1.89
N ARG A 23 9.93 -16.62 1.35
CA ARG A 23 11.38 -16.94 1.24
C ARG A 23 12.15 -15.97 0.33
N ALA A 24 11.50 -15.37 -0.67
CA ALA A 24 12.16 -14.38 -1.52
C ALA A 24 12.60 -13.15 -0.70
N LEU A 25 11.87 -12.84 0.37
CA LEU A 25 12.12 -11.71 1.26
C LEU A 25 13.31 -11.95 2.21
N ALA A 26 13.90 -13.16 2.22
CA ALA A 26 15.12 -13.48 2.94
C ALA A 26 16.41 -12.99 2.23
N ALA A 27 16.29 -12.43 1.02
CA ALA A 27 17.40 -11.83 0.28
C ALA A 27 18.18 -10.79 1.12
N PRO A 28 19.46 -10.50 0.82
CA PRO A 28 20.20 -9.43 1.50
C PRO A 28 19.47 -8.09 1.46
N ALA A 29 19.66 -7.25 2.48
CA ALA A 29 19.12 -5.90 2.46
C ALA A 29 19.81 -5.08 1.37
N GLU A 30 19.01 -4.36 0.57
CA GLU A 30 19.48 -3.50 -0.52
C GLU A 30 19.96 -2.14 -0.01
N LEU A 31 19.53 -1.74 1.19
CA LEU A 31 19.93 -0.52 1.87
C LEU A 31 19.94 -0.70 3.39
N GLU A 32 20.72 0.15 4.06
CA GLU A 32 20.72 0.30 5.50
C GLU A 32 20.64 1.78 5.89
N VAL A 33 19.71 2.12 6.78
CA VAL A 33 19.43 3.51 7.21
C VAL A 33 19.07 3.58 8.69
N ASP A 34 19.08 4.78 9.27
CA ASP A 34 18.56 5.02 10.61
C ASP A 34 17.04 5.22 10.62
N THR A 35 16.49 5.71 9.50
CA THR A 35 15.06 5.95 9.32
C THR A 35 14.59 5.58 7.91
N LEU A 36 13.56 4.73 7.83
CA LEU A 36 12.89 4.37 6.59
C LEU A 36 11.45 4.89 6.58
N TRP A 37 11.11 5.65 5.55
CA TRP A 37 9.74 6.05 5.24
C TRP A 37 9.17 5.15 4.14
N ILE A 38 7.95 4.67 4.34
CA ILE A 38 7.24 3.80 3.40
C ILE A 38 5.84 4.38 3.15
N ALA A 39 5.45 4.51 1.89
CA ALA A 39 4.14 5.04 1.51
C ALA A 39 3.59 4.33 0.27
N GLY A 40 2.55 3.51 0.47
CA GLY A 40 1.81 2.87 -0.60
C GLY A 40 0.41 3.47 -0.75
N GLY A 41 -0.22 3.22 -1.88
CA GLY A 41 -1.56 3.74 -2.17
C GLY A 41 -1.58 5.27 -2.19
N LEU A 42 -0.60 5.89 -2.88
CA LEU A 42 -0.59 7.33 -3.15
C LEU A 42 -1.69 7.70 -4.16
N TYR A 43 -2.09 6.75 -5.02
CA TYR A 43 -3.27 6.82 -5.86
C TYR A 43 -3.38 8.09 -6.72
N GLY A 44 -2.25 8.61 -7.19
CA GLY A 44 -2.22 9.79 -8.04
C GLY A 44 -2.53 11.10 -7.32
N ASN A 45 -2.36 11.18 -5.99
CA ASN A 45 -2.53 12.41 -5.22
C ASN A 45 -1.22 13.21 -5.11
N PRO A 46 -1.02 14.29 -5.90
CA PRO A 46 0.24 15.03 -5.85
C PRO A 46 0.42 15.86 -4.58
N LEU A 47 -0.67 16.20 -3.87
CA LEU A 47 -0.60 16.96 -2.63
C LEU A 47 -0.08 16.09 -1.48
N ALA A 48 -0.50 14.82 -1.46
CA ALA A 48 0.03 13.82 -0.53
C ALA A 48 1.51 13.53 -0.80
N LEU A 49 1.90 13.45 -2.07
CA LEU A 49 3.28 13.27 -2.50
C LEU A 49 4.16 14.40 -2.01
N GLU A 50 3.76 15.65 -2.28
CA GLU A 50 4.47 16.84 -1.82
C GLU A 50 4.60 16.87 -0.30
N ARG A 51 3.52 16.53 0.43
CA ARG A 51 3.55 16.49 1.89
C ARG A 51 4.52 15.42 2.41
N LEU A 52 4.48 14.23 1.85
CA LEU A 52 5.37 13.13 2.20
C LEU A 52 6.83 13.51 1.97
N VAL A 53 7.16 14.05 0.80
CA VAL A 53 8.53 14.49 0.48
C VAL A 53 8.99 15.57 1.45
N ARG A 54 8.16 16.55 1.79
CA ARG A 54 8.51 17.57 2.80
C ARG A 54 8.81 16.97 4.18
N LEU A 55 8.03 15.98 4.62
CA LEU A 55 8.26 15.30 5.89
C LEU A 55 9.55 14.49 5.86
N TYR A 56 9.79 13.78 4.76
CA TYR A 56 11.01 13.03 4.52
C TYR A 56 12.25 13.94 4.47
N GLU A 57 12.21 15.06 3.76
CA GLU A 57 13.33 16.00 3.66
C GLU A 57 13.70 16.62 5.02
N ALA A 58 12.71 16.82 5.89
CA ALA A 58 12.92 17.29 7.26
C ALA A 58 13.48 16.22 8.21
N GLU A 59 13.46 14.94 7.86
CA GLU A 59 14.02 13.87 8.67
C GLU A 59 15.55 13.97 8.75
N PRO A 60 16.17 13.94 9.94
CA PRO A 60 17.63 13.97 10.06
C PRO A 60 18.27 12.59 9.88
N GLY A 61 19.59 12.57 9.69
CA GLY A 61 20.40 11.35 9.69
C GLY A 61 20.29 10.54 8.40
N ALA A 62 20.80 9.31 8.43
CA ALA A 62 20.73 8.40 7.30
C ALA A 62 19.27 7.94 7.11
N LYS A 63 18.69 8.28 5.95
CA LYS A 63 17.27 8.07 5.69
C LYS A 63 17.01 7.61 4.26
N ALA A 64 15.90 6.91 4.07
CA ALA A 64 15.36 6.58 2.76
C ALA A 64 13.83 6.68 2.74
N LEU A 65 13.30 6.93 1.54
CA LEU A 65 11.87 6.87 1.24
C LEU A 65 11.63 5.83 0.15
N THR A 66 10.64 4.96 0.36
CA THR A 66 10.18 4.00 -0.63
C THR A 66 8.67 4.06 -0.85
N PHE A 67 8.26 4.05 -2.11
CA PHE A 67 6.86 3.87 -2.51
C PHE A 67 6.58 2.40 -2.74
N ASN A 68 5.74 1.77 -1.90
CA ASN A 68 5.47 0.33 -1.98
C ASN A 68 4.21 0.00 -2.78
N GLY A 69 4.13 0.55 -3.99
CA GLY A 69 3.08 0.29 -4.96
C GLY A 69 1.84 1.18 -4.87
N ASP A 70 1.06 1.12 -5.94
CA ASP A 70 -0.18 1.85 -6.19
C ASP A 70 0.00 3.37 -6.01
N PHE A 71 1.08 3.89 -6.60
CA PHE A 71 1.28 5.33 -6.62
C PHE A 71 0.52 6.02 -7.74
N HIS A 72 0.13 5.28 -8.79
CA HIS A 72 -0.91 5.68 -9.74
C HIS A 72 -2.27 5.10 -9.36
N TRP A 73 -3.35 5.80 -9.71
CA TRP A 73 -4.72 5.24 -9.76
C TRP A 73 -5.72 6.27 -10.33
N PHE A 74 -5.83 7.43 -9.69
CA PHE A 74 -6.83 8.45 -10.05
C PHE A 74 -6.35 9.47 -11.08
N ASP A 75 -5.06 9.50 -11.37
CA ASP A 75 -4.35 10.45 -12.22
C ASP A 75 -4.49 10.12 -13.71
N VAL A 76 -5.72 10.17 -14.22
CA VAL A 76 -6.09 9.87 -15.62
C VAL A 76 -5.92 11.05 -16.58
N PHE A 77 -5.48 12.20 -16.09
CA PHE A 77 -5.02 13.28 -16.97
C PHE A 77 -3.51 13.12 -17.22
N PRO A 78 -3.03 13.23 -18.48
CA PRO A 78 -1.61 13.00 -18.80
C PRO A 78 -0.64 13.88 -17.99
N GLY A 79 -1.03 15.12 -17.68
CA GLY A 79 -0.23 16.03 -16.88
C GLY A 79 -0.09 15.57 -15.42
N ASP A 80 -1.19 15.10 -14.82
CA ASP A 80 -1.22 14.53 -13.47
C ASP A 80 -0.42 13.22 -13.41
N PHE A 81 -0.61 12.32 -14.39
CA PHE A 81 0.17 11.08 -14.49
C PHE A 81 1.68 11.35 -14.53
N ALA A 82 2.10 12.26 -15.41
CA ALA A 82 3.50 12.63 -15.53
C ALA A 82 4.03 13.37 -14.28
N GLN A 83 3.18 14.09 -13.56
CA GLN A 83 3.55 14.74 -12.29
C GLN A 83 3.87 13.71 -11.21
N ILE A 84 3.07 12.64 -11.11
CA ILE A 84 3.29 11.54 -10.16
C ILE A 84 4.57 10.78 -10.52
N GLU A 85 4.74 10.42 -11.79
CA GLU A 85 5.96 9.76 -12.30
C GLU A 85 7.23 10.54 -11.91
N ARG A 86 7.26 11.84 -12.22
CA ARG A 86 8.42 12.70 -11.89
C ARG A 86 8.66 12.87 -10.40
N GLY A 87 7.61 12.84 -9.59
CA GLY A 87 7.74 13.01 -8.14
C GLY A 87 8.13 11.73 -7.41
N VAL A 88 7.81 10.56 -7.97
CA VAL A 88 8.19 9.24 -7.42
C VAL A 88 9.58 8.81 -7.90
N SER A 89 9.96 9.10 -9.15
CA SER A 89 11.21 8.62 -9.76
C SER A 89 12.52 8.94 -9.02
N PRO A 90 12.65 10.01 -8.21
CA PRO A 90 13.87 10.25 -7.43
C PRO A 90 14.04 9.31 -6.22
N PHE A 91 13.01 8.55 -5.86
CA PHE A 91 12.97 7.70 -4.67
C PHE A 91 12.95 6.22 -5.03
N LEU A 92 13.16 5.36 -4.02
CA LEU A 92 12.95 3.93 -4.18
C LEU A 92 11.47 3.66 -4.42
N ALA A 93 11.17 2.65 -5.24
CA ALA A 93 9.80 2.22 -5.47
C ALA A 93 9.75 0.73 -5.75
N THR A 94 8.69 0.08 -5.28
CA THR A 94 8.25 -1.24 -5.73
C THR A 94 6.95 -1.04 -6.52
N ARG A 95 6.66 -1.95 -7.45
CA ARG A 95 5.34 -1.96 -8.09
C ARG A 95 4.28 -2.48 -7.13
N GLY A 96 3.04 -1.99 -7.27
CA GLY A 96 1.83 -2.61 -6.77
C GLY A 96 1.09 -3.35 -7.89
N ASN A 97 -0.16 -3.74 -7.65
CA ASN A 97 -0.97 -4.32 -8.72
C ASN A 97 -1.24 -3.29 -9.82
N VAL A 98 -1.41 -2.00 -9.49
CA VAL A 98 -1.68 -0.98 -10.51
C VAL A 98 -0.50 -0.85 -11.46
N GLU A 99 0.72 -0.62 -10.96
CA GLU A 99 1.90 -0.48 -11.84
C GLU A 99 2.16 -1.75 -12.66
N THR A 100 1.88 -2.93 -12.09
CA THR A 100 2.00 -4.20 -12.81
C THR A 100 1.01 -4.27 -13.98
N GLU A 101 -0.25 -3.94 -13.72
CA GLU A 101 -1.31 -3.97 -14.74
C GLU A 101 -1.23 -2.84 -15.75
N LEU A 102 -0.51 -1.75 -15.46
CA LEU A 102 -0.18 -0.71 -16.44
C LEU A 102 0.96 -1.15 -17.36
N ALA A 103 2.03 -1.71 -16.78
CA ALA A 103 3.24 -2.07 -17.51
C ALA A 103 3.06 -3.31 -18.40
N ALA A 104 2.40 -4.35 -17.89
CA ALA A 104 2.19 -5.60 -18.60
C ALA A 104 0.82 -6.20 -18.21
N PRO A 105 -0.28 -5.70 -18.81
CA PRO A 105 -1.63 -6.20 -18.58
C PRO A 105 -1.69 -7.73 -18.70
N VAL A 106 -2.25 -8.39 -17.69
CA VAL A 106 -2.49 -9.85 -17.74
C VAL A 106 -3.96 -10.10 -18.07
N ASP A 107 -4.22 -10.92 -19.09
CA ASP A 107 -5.58 -11.31 -19.45
C ASP A 107 -6.31 -11.93 -18.26
N GLY A 108 -7.47 -11.36 -17.93
CA GLY A 108 -8.28 -11.81 -16.78
C GLY A 108 -7.80 -11.33 -15.41
N ALA A 109 -6.73 -10.54 -15.29
CA ALA A 109 -6.34 -9.95 -14.00
C ALA A 109 -7.20 -8.73 -13.61
N GLY A 110 -7.80 -8.03 -14.59
CA GLY A 110 -8.59 -6.82 -14.33
C GLY A 110 -7.73 -5.71 -13.72
N CYS A 111 -8.14 -5.16 -12.57
CA CYS A 111 -7.31 -4.23 -11.79
C CYS A 111 -6.11 -4.87 -11.09
N GLY A 112 -5.96 -6.20 -11.14
CA GLY A 112 -4.91 -6.94 -10.43
C GLY A 112 -5.10 -7.01 -8.92
N CYS A 113 -6.18 -6.42 -8.37
CA CYS A 113 -6.36 -6.27 -6.93
C CYS A 113 -6.61 -7.60 -6.17
N ALA A 114 -6.96 -8.67 -6.90
CA ALA A 114 -7.30 -9.98 -6.37
C ALA A 114 -8.33 -9.90 -5.23
N TYR A 115 -9.43 -9.18 -5.48
CA TYR A 115 -10.44 -8.87 -4.47
C TYR A 115 -11.03 -10.15 -3.84
N PRO A 116 -10.98 -10.28 -2.50
CA PRO A 116 -11.56 -11.41 -1.81
C PRO A 116 -13.09 -11.45 -1.92
N ASP A 117 -13.68 -12.61 -1.62
CA ASP A 117 -15.11 -12.87 -1.82
C ASP A 117 -16.06 -11.94 -1.04
N TRP A 118 -15.57 -11.29 0.03
CA TRP A 118 -16.36 -10.32 0.80
C TRP A 118 -16.51 -8.96 0.12
N VAL A 119 -15.70 -8.68 -0.91
CA VAL A 119 -15.85 -7.46 -1.72
C VAL A 119 -16.93 -7.70 -2.77
N ASP A 120 -17.88 -6.78 -2.88
CA ASP A 120 -18.99 -6.91 -3.84
C ASP A 120 -18.54 -6.78 -5.31
N GLU A 121 -19.29 -7.40 -6.22
CA GLU A 121 -18.93 -7.43 -7.65
C GLU A 121 -18.97 -6.04 -8.30
N ALA A 122 -19.88 -5.16 -7.87
CA ALA A 122 -19.98 -3.82 -8.43
C ALA A 122 -18.72 -2.99 -8.11
N THR A 123 -18.09 -3.22 -6.97
CA THR A 123 -16.78 -2.65 -6.59
C THR A 123 -15.67 -3.16 -7.51
N VAL A 124 -15.66 -4.45 -7.82
CA VAL A 124 -14.68 -5.05 -8.76
C VAL A 124 -14.84 -4.45 -10.15
N GLU A 125 -16.07 -4.40 -10.68
CA GLU A 125 -16.34 -3.82 -12.00
C GLU A 125 -15.98 -2.33 -12.09
N ARG A 126 -16.27 -1.54 -11.04
CA ARG A 126 -15.86 -0.14 -10.97
C ARG A 126 -14.34 -0.01 -11.00
N SER A 127 -13.63 -0.86 -10.27
CA SER A 127 -12.15 -0.87 -10.26
C SER A 127 -11.58 -1.22 -11.63
N ASN A 128 -12.18 -2.18 -12.34
CA ASN A 128 -11.80 -2.52 -13.71
C ASN A 128 -12.02 -1.33 -14.67
N ARG A 129 -13.11 -0.58 -14.53
CA ARG A 129 -13.32 0.65 -15.33
C ARG A 129 -12.31 1.75 -15.01
N VAL A 130 -11.82 1.84 -13.76
CA VAL A 130 -10.80 2.82 -13.38
C VAL A 130 -9.45 2.48 -14.02
N ILE A 131 -8.99 1.23 -13.88
CA ILE A 131 -7.69 0.82 -14.45
C ILE A 131 -7.68 0.94 -15.98
N GLU A 132 -8.77 0.63 -16.67
CA GLU A 132 -8.84 0.76 -18.14
C GLU A 132 -8.63 2.22 -18.60
N ARG A 133 -9.24 3.18 -17.91
CA ARG A 133 -9.02 4.60 -18.23
C ARG A 133 -7.60 5.06 -17.90
N LEU A 134 -7.02 4.53 -16.83
CA LEU A 134 -5.63 4.81 -16.47
C LEU A 134 -4.65 4.21 -17.49
N ARG A 135 -4.89 2.97 -17.96
CA ARG A 135 -4.14 2.33 -19.06
C ARG A 135 -4.11 3.20 -20.30
N ALA A 136 -5.26 3.75 -20.71
CA ALA A 136 -5.33 4.65 -21.86
C ALA A 136 -4.47 5.92 -21.68
N THR A 137 -4.31 6.39 -20.44
CA THR A 137 -3.43 7.51 -20.09
C THR A 137 -1.96 7.09 -20.13
N ALA A 138 -1.63 5.98 -19.48
CA ALA A 138 -0.27 5.46 -19.37
C ALA A 138 0.32 5.02 -20.72
N ALA A 139 -0.50 4.51 -21.65
CA ALA A 139 -0.11 4.15 -23.02
C ALA A 139 0.49 5.31 -23.81
N ARG A 140 0.22 6.56 -23.40
CA ARG A 140 0.80 7.78 -24.00
C ARG A 140 2.19 8.11 -23.46
N SER A 141 2.70 7.34 -22.51
CA SER A 141 4.00 7.52 -21.87
C SER A 141 4.81 6.22 -21.85
N PRO A 142 5.34 5.75 -23.00
CA PRO A 142 6.08 4.48 -23.08
C PRO A 142 7.27 4.38 -22.11
N GLN A 143 7.98 5.50 -21.89
CA GLN A 143 9.10 5.57 -20.94
C GLN A 143 8.64 5.30 -19.49
N ALA A 144 7.45 5.79 -19.11
CA ALA A 144 6.90 5.50 -17.80
C ALA A 144 6.56 4.02 -17.68
N LEU A 145 5.90 3.43 -18.69
CA LEU A 145 5.59 2.00 -18.70
C LEU A 145 6.83 1.11 -18.61
N GLU A 146 7.91 1.45 -19.31
CA GLU A 146 9.19 0.74 -19.22
C GLU A 146 9.77 0.81 -17.80
N ARG A 147 9.76 2.00 -17.19
CA ARG A 147 10.18 2.19 -15.81
C ARG A 147 9.34 1.34 -14.84
N LEU A 148 8.01 1.39 -14.97
CA LEU A 148 7.08 0.62 -14.15
C LEU A 148 7.30 -0.90 -14.30
N ALA A 149 7.58 -1.37 -15.52
CA ALA A 149 7.91 -2.77 -15.81
C ALA A 149 9.17 -3.23 -15.07
N GLY A 150 10.15 -2.34 -14.92
CA GLY A 150 11.42 -2.58 -14.24
C GLY A 150 11.38 -2.51 -12.71
N LEU A 151 10.27 -2.08 -12.10
CA LEU A 151 10.17 -1.99 -10.64
C LEU A 151 10.14 -3.39 -9.99
N PRO A 152 10.87 -3.61 -8.88
CA PRO A 152 10.81 -4.86 -8.15
C PRO A 152 9.43 -5.01 -7.46
N MET A 153 9.03 -6.24 -7.15
CA MET A 153 7.78 -6.50 -6.40
C MET A 153 7.90 -6.24 -4.89
N TYR A 154 9.13 -6.28 -4.37
CA TYR A 154 9.44 -6.11 -2.96
C TYR A 154 10.81 -5.45 -2.83
N LEU A 155 11.09 -4.94 -1.64
CA LEU A 155 12.38 -4.37 -1.25
C LEU A 155 12.72 -4.89 0.15
N VAL A 156 13.96 -5.33 0.35
CA VAL A 156 14.45 -5.65 1.70
C VAL A 156 15.38 -4.53 2.15
N ALA A 157 15.09 -3.94 3.31
CA ALA A 157 15.92 -2.91 3.94
C ALA A 157 16.40 -3.39 5.31
N ALA A 158 17.47 -2.76 5.80
CA ALA A 158 17.87 -2.80 7.20
C ALA A 158 17.65 -1.42 7.82
N VAL A 159 17.06 -1.38 9.01
CA VAL A 159 16.99 -0.16 9.82
C VAL A 159 17.74 -0.42 11.11
N ALA A 160 18.94 0.18 11.24
CA ALA A 160 19.88 -0.08 12.33
C ALA A 160 20.05 -1.60 12.63
N GLY A 161 20.35 -2.38 11.60
CA GLY A 161 20.52 -3.84 11.70
C GLY A 161 19.25 -4.70 11.78
N GLU A 162 18.05 -4.13 11.98
CA GLU A 162 16.81 -4.93 11.94
C GLU A 162 16.25 -5.01 10.52
N ARG A 163 15.88 -6.21 10.08
CA ARG A 163 15.39 -6.45 8.72
C ARG A 163 13.92 -6.04 8.54
N VAL A 164 13.68 -5.22 7.52
CA VAL A 164 12.36 -4.74 7.09
C VAL A 164 12.08 -5.26 5.68
N ALA A 165 11.05 -6.08 5.53
CA ALA A 165 10.54 -6.49 4.23
C ALA A 165 9.41 -5.55 3.81
N VAL A 166 9.64 -4.79 2.75
CA VAL A 166 8.68 -3.87 2.15
C VAL A 166 7.99 -4.57 0.99
N VAL A 167 6.68 -4.70 1.09
CA VAL A 167 5.82 -5.37 0.10
C VAL A 167 4.62 -4.48 -0.20
N HIS A 168 3.94 -4.71 -1.33
CA HIS A 168 2.66 -4.07 -1.60
C HIS A 168 1.52 -4.76 -0.83
N GLY A 169 1.25 -6.03 -1.16
CA GLY A 169 0.25 -6.89 -0.54
C GLY A 169 0.72 -7.57 0.74
N ASP A 170 1.00 -8.87 0.66
CA ASP A 170 1.42 -9.68 1.81
C ASP A 170 2.76 -10.39 1.60
N ALA A 171 3.14 -11.27 2.53
CA ALA A 171 4.42 -11.97 2.47
C ALA A 171 4.58 -12.90 1.26
N ASP A 172 3.48 -13.35 0.65
CA ASP A 172 3.53 -14.36 -0.40
C ASP A 172 3.20 -13.79 -1.78
N SER A 173 2.38 -12.73 -1.84
CA SER A 173 1.96 -12.16 -3.11
C SER A 173 1.78 -10.65 -3.12
N LEU A 174 2.11 -10.08 -4.28
CA LEU A 174 1.94 -8.67 -4.63
C LEU A 174 0.55 -8.13 -4.31
N ALA A 175 -0.51 -8.89 -4.61
CA ALA A 175 -1.91 -8.50 -4.36
C ALA A 175 -2.54 -9.34 -3.23
N GLY A 176 -1.72 -9.90 -2.35
CA GLY A 176 -2.17 -10.71 -1.23
C GLY A 176 -2.81 -9.88 -0.10
N TRP A 177 -3.84 -10.43 0.52
CA TRP A 177 -4.65 -9.76 1.56
C TRP A 177 -4.33 -10.25 2.98
N GLY A 178 -3.29 -11.07 3.17
CA GLY A 178 -2.95 -11.64 4.48
C GLY A 178 -2.61 -10.61 5.56
N PHE A 179 -2.26 -9.38 5.16
CA PHE A 179 -1.95 -8.27 6.06
C PHE A 179 -3.11 -7.25 6.21
N SER A 180 -4.31 -7.60 5.74
CA SER A 180 -5.47 -6.73 5.86
C SER A 180 -6.05 -6.67 7.28
N GLN A 181 -6.88 -5.65 7.52
CA GLN A 181 -7.68 -5.47 8.74
C GLN A 181 -8.50 -6.74 9.04
N GLU A 182 -9.16 -7.28 8.01
CA GLU A 182 -10.06 -8.42 8.07
C GLU A 182 -9.29 -9.68 8.42
N ALA A 183 -8.22 -9.98 7.67
CA ALA A 183 -7.39 -11.16 7.90
C ALA A 183 -6.81 -11.18 9.32
N LEU A 184 -6.15 -10.08 9.72
CA LEU A 184 -5.49 -9.97 11.02
C LEU A 184 -6.47 -9.84 12.20
N SER A 185 -7.77 -9.62 11.95
CA SER A 185 -8.77 -9.61 13.03
C SER A 185 -9.03 -11.03 13.57
N THR A 186 -8.77 -12.04 12.74
CA THR A 186 -8.98 -13.44 13.06
C THR A 186 -7.73 -14.09 13.66
N GLN A 187 -7.91 -15.06 14.57
CA GLN A 187 -6.79 -15.84 15.09
C GLN A 187 -6.07 -16.64 13.99
N PRO A 188 -6.75 -17.33 13.04
CA PRO A 188 -6.08 -18.01 11.94
C PRO A 188 -5.24 -17.09 11.06
N GLY A 189 -5.75 -15.89 10.74
CA GLY A 189 -5.02 -14.90 9.93
C GLY A 189 -3.78 -14.39 10.63
N ARG A 190 -3.86 -14.06 11.94
CA ARG A 190 -2.66 -13.71 12.73
C ARG A 190 -1.65 -14.84 12.79
N ALA A 191 -2.11 -16.08 13.00
CA ALA A 191 -1.21 -17.23 13.03
C ALA A 191 -0.52 -17.46 11.67
N ALA A 192 -1.22 -17.25 10.55
CA ALA A 192 -0.62 -17.33 9.22
C ALA A 192 0.43 -16.22 9.00
N ALA A 193 0.09 -14.98 9.33
CA ALA A 193 0.99 -13.84 9.21
C ALA A 193 2.24 -13.98 10.10
N ALA A 194 2.07 -14.48 11.34
CA ALA A 194 3.19 -14.75 12.25
C ALA A 194 4.17 -15.80 11.68
N ARG A 195 3.65 -16.85 11.03
CA ARG A 195 4.49 -17.89 10.41
C ARG A 195 5.31 -17.39 9.23
N ALA A 196 4.90 -16.31 8.57
CA ALA A 196 5.61 -15.76 7.40
C ALA A 196 6.95 -15.10 7.76
N PHE A 197 7.14 -14.63 8.99
CA PHE A 197 8.37 -13.95 9.41
C PHE A 197 9.60 -14.85 9.36
N ALA A 198 9.47 -16.12 9.76
CA ALA A 198 10.59 -17.06 9.80
C ALA A 198 11.22 -17.32 8.42
N PRO A 199 10.45 -17.73 7.37
CA PRO A 199 11.00 -17.90 6.04
C PRO A 199 11.43 -16.57 5.39
N ALA A 200 10.83 -15.44 5.75
CA ALA A 200 11.23 -14.11 5.25
C ALA A 200 12.48 -13.53 5.94
N ASN A 201 12.92 -14.11 7.05
CA ASN A 201 13.99 -13.56 7.89
C ASN A 201 13.77 -12.05 8.18
N ALA A 202 12.55 -11.66 8.54
CA ALA A 202 12.17 -10.27 8.75
C ALA A 202 11.80 -10.00 10.21
N ARG A 203 12.08 -8.79 10.70
CA ARG A 203 11.53 -8.28 11.95
C ARG A 203 10.23 -7.52 11.70
N ILE A 204 10.16 -6.79 10.59
CA ILE A 204 9.04 -5.94 10.23
C ILE A 204 8.60 -6.25 8.80
N PHE A 205 7.30 -6.38 8.58
CA PHE A 205 6.70 -6.23 7.25
C PHE A 205 6.08 -4.83 7.13
N ALA A 206 6.41 -4.09 6.08
CA ALA A 206 5.74 -2.85 5.72
C ALA A 206 4.90 -3.07 4.44
N SER A 207 3.60 -2.77 4.49
CA SER A 207 2.61 -3.09 3.44
C SER A 207 1.58 -1.98 3.22
N SER A 208 0.70 -2.10 2.22
CA SER A 208 -0.34 -1.09 1.89
C SER A 208 -1.65 -1.70 1.35
N HIS A 209 -1.66 -2.14 0.09
CA HIS A 209 -2.71 -2.82 -0.72
C HIS A 209 -4.19 -2.74 -0.25
N SER A 210 -4.51 -3.32 0.91
CA SER A 210 -5.88 -3.41 1.44
C SER A 210 -6.54 -2.08 1.82
N CYS A 211 -5.85 -0.95 1.64
CA CYS A 211 -6.33 0.41 1.85
C CYS A 211 -6.76 0.78 3.29
N LEU A 212 -6.89 -0.14 4.23
CA LEU A 212 -7.10 0.16 5.65
C LEU A 212 -5.81 -0.11 6.44
N PRO A 213 -5.39 0.82 7.31
CA PRO A 213 -4.14 0.67 8.03
C PRO A 213 -4.26 -0.36 9.16
N VAL A 214 -3.17 -1.09 9.39
CA VAL A 214 -3.03 -2.03 10.51
C VAL A 214 -1.61 -1.95 11.04
N LEU A 215 -1.45 -1.77 12.35
CA LEU A 215 -0.18 -1.94 13.04
C LEU A 215 -0.30 -3.08 14.04
N GLN A 216 0.09 -4.27 13.61
CA GLN A 216 0.00 -5.51 14.40
C GLN A 216 1.36 -5.84 14.99
N ARG A 217 1.45 -5.89 16.33
CA ARG A 217 2.61 -6.45 17.04
C ARG A 217 2.30 -7.86 17.54
N PHE A 218 3.20 -8.79 17.27
CA PHE A 218 3.14 -10.18 17.74
C PHE A 218 3.93 -10.37 19.03
N THR A 219 3.66 -11.47 19.74
CA THR A 219 4.34 -11.82 21.01
C THR A 219 5.86 -11.92 20.87
N GLY A 220 6.37 -12.42 19.75
CA GLY A 220 7.81 -12.47 19.43
C GLY A 220 8.46 -11.13 19.09
N GLY A 221 7.71 -10.02 19.15
CA GLY A 221 8.20 -8.68 18.88
C GLY A 221 8.28 -8.32 17.39
N GLN A 222 7.88 -9.22 16.49
CA GLN A 222 7.68 -8.90 15.07
C GLN A 222 6.49 -7.96 14.88
N VAL A 223 6.54 -7.17 13.79
CA VAL A 223 5.52 -6.16 13.49
C VAL A 223 5.09 -6.22 12.03
N ILE A 224 3.80 -6.13 11.78
CA ILE A 224 3.25 -5.79 10.46
C ILE A 224 2.74 -4.35 10.54
N ALA A 225 3.23 -3.50 9.64
CA ALA A 225 2.81 -2.13 9.46
C ALA A 225 2.21 -1.96 8.06
N ASN A 226 0.89 -2.10 7.97
CA ASN A 226 0.12 -1.71 6.79
C ASN A 226 -0.26 -0.22 6.93
N ASN A 227 0.23 0.63 6.03
CA ASN A 227 -0.05 2.08 6.12
C ASN A 227 -1.47 2.46 5.65
N GLY A 228 -2.21 1.53 5.04
CA GLY A 228 -3.44 1.84 4.32
C GLY A 228 -3.12 2.62 3.05
N SER A 229 -3.52 3.90 2.99
CA SER A 229 -3.33 4.77 1.84
C SER A 229 -2.59 6.05 2.20
N ALA A 230 -1.54 6.38 1.43
CA ALA A 230 -0.89 7.69 1.49
C ALA A 230 -1.73 8.79 0.82
N GLY A 231 -2.50 8.45 -0.22
CA GLY A 231 -3.24 9.41 -1.04
C GLY A 231 -4.68 9.68 -0.63
N MET A 232 -5.25 8.88 0.29
CA MET A 232 -6.64 9.01 0.73
C MET A 232 -6.77 8.92 2.24
N PRO A 233 -7.87 9.43 2.81
CA PRO A 233 -8.16 9.25 4.22
C PRO A 233 -8.33 7.78 4.62
N ASN A 234 -7.85 7.47 5.82
CA ASN A 234 -7.81 6.12 6.37
C ASN A 234 -8.75 5.92 7.56
N PHE A 235 -9.26 7.01 8.14
CA PHE A 235 -10.15 6.98 9.29
C PHE A 235 -11.37 7.87 9.12
N HIS A 236 -12.46 7.49 9.77
CA HIS A 236 -13.71 8.22 9.78
C HIS A 236 -13.51 9.66 10.26
N GLY A 237 -14.06 10.61 9.52
CA GLY A 237 -13.98 12.05 9.82
C GLY A 237 -12.60 12.67 9.61
N THR A 238 -11.64 11.94 9.04
CA THR A 238 -10.29 12.48 8.75
C THR A 238 -10.12 12.80 7.27
N ARG A 239 -9.13 13.65 6.96
CA ARG A 239 -8.87 14.15 5.61
C ARG A 239 -7.38 14.06 5.20
N PHE A 240 -6.62 13.21 5.89
CA PHE A 240 -5.17 13.03 5.69
C PHE A 240 -4.84 11.59 5.30
N GLY A 241 -3.76 11.41 4.54
CA GLY A 241 -3.20 10.09 4.25
C GLY A 241 -2.28 9.59 5.36
N LEU A 242 -1.71 8.39 5.20
CA LEU A 242 -0.76 7.81 6.16
C LEU A 242 0.48 7.27 5.46
N ALA A 243 1.63 7.49 6.10
CA ALA A 243 2.89 6.81 5.79
C ALA A 243 3.37 6.02 7.01
N THR A 244 4.08 4.92 6.77
CA THR A 244 4.81 4.21 7.80
C THR A 244 6.19 4.81 7.94
N ARG A 245 6.61 5.11 9.17
CA ARG A 245 7.96 5.54 9.53
C ARG A 245 8.57 4.50 10.47
N ILE A 246 9.76 4.00 10.13
CA ILE A 246 10.52 3.05 10.95
C ILE A 246 11.84 3.71 11.29
N SER A 247 12.15 3.92 12.58
CA SER A 247 13.32 4.69 12.97
C SER A 247 13.90 4.27 14.32
N VAL A 248 15.19 4.57 14.53
CA VAL A 248 15.82 4.50 15.86
C VAL A 248 15.35 5.61 16.81
N ARG A 249 14.64 6.64 16.31
CA ARG A 249 14.11 7.78 17.10
C ARG A 249 12.59 7.89 16.99
N PRO A 250 11.88 8.28 18.06
CA PRO A 250 10.44 8.51 17.99
C PRO A 250 10.12 9.78 17.20
N SER A 251 8.93 9.83 16.60
CA SER A 251 8.41 11.04 15.94
C SER A 251 7.32 11.70 16.76
N ALA A 252 7.46 13.01 17.02
CA ALA A 252 6.39 13.82 17.61
C ALA A 252 5.15 13.95 16.69
N LYS A 253 5.26 13.56 15.42
CA LYS A 253 4.17 13.57 14.44
C LYS A 253 3.46 12.22 14.34
N ALA A 254 3.92 11.18 15.02
CA ALA A 254 3.28 9.87 14.96
C ALA A 254 1.85 9.94 15.52
N LEU A 255 0.87 9.47 14.73
CA LEU A 255 -0.51 9.33 15.19
C LEU A 255 -0.65 8.16 16.17
N TYR A 256 0.03 7.07 15.86
CA TYR A 256 0.20 5.91 16.73
C TYR A 256 1.48 5.16 16.34
N GLY A 257 1.96 4.32 17.24
CA GLY A 257 3.14 3.51 16.99
C GLY A 257 3.30 2.35 17.94
N THR A 258 4.26 1.49 17.62
CA THR A 258 4.70 0.38 18.45
C THR A 258 6.22 0.22 18.36
N ARG A 259 6.75 -0.74 19.09
CA ARG A 259 8.18 -1.08 19.10
C ARG A 259 8.41 -2.43 18.43
N ALA A 260 9.44 -2.49 17.59
CA ALA A 260 10.02 -3.71 17.08
C ALA A 260 11.50 -3.70 17.45
N ALA A 261 11.90 -4.55 18.40
CA ALA A 261 13.22 -4.45 19.05
C ALA A 261 13.51 -3.02 19.55
N HIS A 262 14.58 -2.39 19.05
CA HIS A 262 14.99 -1.05 19.42
C HIS A 262 14.42 0.06 18.50
N LEU A 263 13.57 -0.30 17.53
CA LEU A 263 12.97 0.62 16.56
C LEU A 263 11.57 1.09 16.94
N TYR A 264 11.25 2.32 16.56
CA TYR A 264 9.91 2.89 16.55
C TYR A 264 9.27 2.62 15.17
N VAL A 265 8.11 1.95 15.17
CA VAL A 265 7.30 1.71 13.97
C VAL A 265 6.02 2.51 14.13
N GLU A 266 5.89 3.56 13.33
CA GLU A 266 4.95 4.65 13.54
C GLU A 266 4.12 4.90 12.28
N ALA A 267 2.83 5.18 12.46
CA ALA A 267 2.00 5.76 11.40
C ALA A 267 2.02 7.28 11.52
N VAL A 268 2.46 7.95 10.46
CA VAL A 268 2.56 9.41 10.41
C VAL A 268 1.51 9.97 9.44
N PRO A 269 0.68 10.94 9.87
CA PRO A 269 -0.32 11.54 9.01
C PRO A 269 0.31 12.44 7.94
N LEU A 270 -0.27 12.40 6.74
CA LEU A 270 0.03 13.27 5.61
C LEU A 270 -1.10 14.30 5.49
N ASP A 271 -1.00 15.38 6.24
CA ASP A 271 -1.88 16.55 6.24
C ASP A 271 -1.66 17.42 4.98
N TYR A 272 -2.07 16.89 3.84
CA TYR A 272 -2.10 17.61 2.57
C TYR A 272 -3.33 18.52 2.43
N ASP A 273 -3.33 19.42 1.43
CA ASP A 273 -4.50 20.24 1.11
C ASP A 273 -5.64 19.37 0.56
N ALA A 274 -6.54 18.97 1.45
CA ALA A 274 -7.64 18.07 1.15
C ALA A 274 -8.71 18.71 0.23
N ASP A 275 -8.91 20.03 0.30
CA ASP A 275 -9.85 20.73 -0.56
C ASP A 275 -9.31 20.79 -1.99
N ALA A 276 -8.02 21.06 -2.16
CA ALA A 276 -7.36 20.99 -3.46
C ALA A 276 -7.40 19.57 -4.02
N TRP A 277 -7.15 18.56 -3.19
CA TRP A 277 -7.26 17.17 -3.64
C TRP A 277 -8.67 16.81 -4.12
N GLN A 278 -9.72 17.18 -3.38
CA GLN A 278 -11.10 16.94 -3.78
C GLN A 278 -11.45 17.60 -5.13
N ARG A 279 -11.03 18.86 -5.34
CA ARG A 279 -11.23 19.55 -6.62
C ARG A 279 -10.53 18.83 -7.78
N ARG A 280 -9.28 18.42 -7.58
CA ARG A 280 -8.52 17.67 -8.61
C ARG A 280 -9.12 16.30 -8.89
N PHE A 281 -9.56 15.59 -7.86
CA PHE A 281 -10.23 14.31 -8.01
C PHE A 281 -11.50 14.46 -8.84
N LEU A 282 -12.37 15.43 -8.51
CA LEU A 282 -13.62 15.67 -9.25
C LEU A 282 -13.40 16.11 -10.70
N ALA A 283 -12.32 16.84 -10.98
CA ALA A 283 -11.98 17.23 -12.35
C ALA A 283 -11.69 15.99 -13.23
N GLN A 284 -11.00 15.00 -12.67
CA GLN A 284 -10.65 13.75 -13.37
C GLN A 284 -11.81 12.75 -13.38
N TRP A 285 -12.56 12.71 -12.27
CA TRP A 285 -13.62 11.76 -11.96
C TRP A 285 -14.88 12.48 -11.49
N PRO A 286 -15.63 13.10 -12.43
CA PRO A 286 -16.87 13.79 -12.09
C PRO A 286 -17.94 12.82 -11.59
N GLN A 287 -19.01 13.37 -11.01
CA GLN A 287 -20.18 12.59 -10.61
C GLN A 287 -20.69 11.72 -11.77
N GLY A 288 -21.03 10.46 -11.45
CA GLY A 288 -21.42 9.44 -12.43
C GLY A 288 -20.27 8.59 -12.95
N SER A 289 -19.01 8.96 -12.68
CA SER A 289 -17.86 8.11 -13.01
C SER A 289 -17.65 6.97 -12.00
N ALA A 290 -16.93 5.92 -12.44
CA ALA A 290 -16.65 4.75 -11.60
C ALA A 290 -15.85 5.09 -10.33
N ALA A 291 -14.80 5.91 -10.45
CA ALA A 291 -14.01 6.32 -9.29
C ALA A 291 -14.81 7.21 -8.34
N TYR A 292 -15.64 8.13 -8.85
CA TYR A 292 -16.51 8.95 -8.01
C TYR A 292 -17.40 8.07 -7.12
N ALA A 293 -18.08 7.09 -7.73
CA ALA A 293 -18.98 6.18 -7.01
C ALA A 293 -18.24 5.31 -5.97
N SER A 294 -17.00 4.91 -6.22
CA SER A 294 -16.21 4.09 -5.28
C SER A 294 -15.51 4.88 -4.18
N TYR A 295 -15.01 6.09 -4.48
CA TYR A 295 -14.00 6.74 -3.64
C TYR A 295 -14.33 8.16 -3.19
N TYR A 296 -15.25 8.88 -3.85
CA TYR A 296 -15.47 10.29 -3.53
C TYR A 296 -15.89 10.51 -2.07
N ARG A 297 -16.84 9.71 -1.57
CA ARG A 297 -17.27 9.75 -0.17
C ARG A 297 -16.09 9.50 0.77
N ARG A 298 -15.27 8.49 0.48
CA ARG A 298 -14.09 8.16 1.27
C ARG A 298 -13.04 9.29 1.26
N ILE A 299 -12.85 9.98 0.13
CA ILE A 299 -11.95 11.14 0.03
C ILE A 299 -12.48 12.33 0.87
N CYS A 300 -13.80 12.42 1.07
CA CYS A 300 -14.41 13.49 1.84
C CYS A 300 -14.50 13.20 3.34
N GLU A 301 -14.89 11.97 3.69
CA GLU A 301 -15.33 11.58 5.04
C GLU A 301 -14.43 10.51 5.67
N GLY A 302 -13.51 9.92 4.90
CA GLY A 302 -12.81 8.70 5.28
C GLY A 302 -13.70 7.45 5.27
N PRO A 303 -13.10 6.27 5.47
CA PRO A 303 -13.84 5.02 5.63
C PRO A 303 -14.50 4.96 7.01
N ASP A 304 -15.44 4.04 7.20
CA ASP A 304 -15.98 3.70 8.53
C ASP A 304 -14.98 2.85 9.32
N TYR A 305 -13.88 3.49 9.71
CA TYR A 305 -12.76 2.87 10.41
C TYR A 305 -12.13 3.90 11.36
N ARG A 306 -11.82 3.49 12.59
CA ARG A 306 -11.26 4.39 13.61
C ARG A 306 -9.80 4.07 13.91
N SER A 307 -9.04 5.06 14.34
CA SER A 307 -7.62 4.94 14.68
C SER A 307 -7.35 3.84 15.71
N GLU A 308 -8.25 3.66 16.67
CA GLU A 308 -8.11 2.67 17.74
C GLU A 308 -8.19 1.23 17.20
N GLN A 309 -8.83 1.03 16.04
CA GLN A 309 -8.93 -0.28 15.39
C GLN A 309 -7.66 -0.66 14.63
N ALA A 310 -6.79 0.31 14.31
CA ALA A 310 -5.57 0.10 13.53
C ALA A 310 -4.42 -0.43 14.39
N LEU A 311 -4.26 0.07 15.62
CA LEU A 311 -3.23 -0.41 16.54
C LEU A 311 -3.68 -1.70 17.23
N ARG A 312 -2.98 -2.81 16.95
CA ARG A 312 -3.28 -4.13 17.51
C ARG A 312 -2.10 -4.68 18.27
N ARG A 313 -2.37 -5.12 19.50
CA ARG A 313 -1.42 -5.86 20.34
C ARG A 313 -2.02 -7.23 20.59
N GLU A 314 -1.28 -8.30 20.29
CA GLU A 314 -1.64 -9.60 20.85
C GLU A 314 -1.51 -9.51 22.37
N ALA A 315 -2.62 -9.75 23.08
CA ALA A 315 -2.57 -9.95 24.51
C ALA A 315 -1.66 -11.17 24.76
N ALA A 316 -0.74 -11.06 25.73
CA ALA A 316 -0.08 -12.24 26.24
C ALA A 316 -1.18 -13.19 26.70
N LEU A 317 -1.17 -14.44 26.21
CA LEU A 317 -2.00 -15.48 26.79
C LEU A 317 -1.71 -15.48 28.29
N ALA A 318 -2.73 -15.23 29.11
CA ALA A 318 -2.62 -15.53 30.54
C ALA A 318 -2.26 -17.02 30.62
N ALA A 319 -1.07 -17.29 31.16
CA ALA A 319 -0.54 -18.63 31.34
C ALA A 319 -1.47 -19.48 32.22
#